data_AF-A0A1F9QEN4-F1
#
_entry.id   AF-A0A1F9QEN4-F1
#
_cell.length_a   1.000
_cell.length_b   1.000
_cell.length_c   1.000
_cell.angle_alpha   90.00
_cell.angle_beta   90.00
_cell.angle_gamma   90.00
#
_symmetry.space_group_name_H-M   'P 1'
#
loop_
_entity.id
_entity.type
_entity.pdbx_description
1 polymer ?
#
loop_
_entity_poly.entity_id
_entity_poly.type
_entity_poly.pdbx_seq_one_letter_code
_entity_poly.pdbx_strand_id
1 'polypeptide(L)'
;MSKHRKLGPAAAYSHREHVVTNVNVAFRDTRTTGQRVADAVARIVGGWPFIICQSLLILLWIAANGYLVYQATTNPGYFSVWDPYPYILLNLVLSLESAYAGPIIMMSQNRQDEKDRLMAEQDYQVNITAEEEIKVIMAHLAHQDELILEILARLEAFRQAEASADNAE
;
A
#
# COMPACT_ATOMS: atom_id res chain seq x y z
N MET A 1 54.24 -9.69 -18.11
CA MET A 1 53.02 -10.41 -18.54
C MET A 1 52.00 -10.35 -17.41
N SER A 2 51.02 -9.44 -17.51
CA SER A 2 50.02 -9.22 -16.47
C SER A 2 49.04 -10.40 -16.46
N LYS A 3 49.12 -11.23 -15.42
CA LYS A 3 48.28 -12.41 -15.23
C LYS A 3 46.84 -11.93 -15.04
N HIS A 4 45.95 -12.30 -15.96
CA HIS A 4 44.51 -12.07 -15.83
C HIS A 4 44.02 -12.62 -14.48
N ARG A 5 43.80 -11.72 -13.51
CA ARG A 5 43.09 -12.03 -12.28
C ARG A 5 41.65 -12.29 -12.72
N LYS A 6 41.19 -13.54 -12.70
CA LYS A 6 39.79 -13.86 -12.98
C LYS A 6 38.97 -13.12 -11.92
N LEU A 7 38.26 -12.07 -12.32
CA LEU A 7 37.36 -11.36 -11.44
C LEU A 7 36.22 -12.31 -11.05
N GLY A 8 35.84 -12.31 -9.77
CA GLY A 8 34.77 -13.17 -9.28
C GLY A 8 33.39 -12.76 -9.83
N PRO A 9 32.37 -13.62 -9.67
CA PRO A 9 31.03 -13.42 -10.26
C PRO A 9 30.39 -12.05 -9.95
N ALA A 10 30.58 -11.53 -8.72
CA ALA A 10 30.06 -10.23 -8.31
C ALA A 10 30.68 -9.05 -9.06
N ALA A 11 31.92 -9.17 -9.55
CA ALA A 11 32.59 -8.07 -10.24
C ALA A 11 32.16 -7.93 -11.72
N ALA A 12 31.46 -8.93 -12.26
CA ALA A 12 30.77 -8.81 -13.54
C ALA A 12 29.36 -8.20 -13.41
N TYR A 13 28.84 -8.07 -12.19
CA TYR A 13 27.51 -7.53 -11.94
C TYR A 13 27.56 -6.00 -11.86
N SER A 14 26.83 -5.33 -12.75
CA SER A 14 26.70 -3.87 -12.74
C SER A 14 25.45 -3.49 -11.97
N HIS A 15 25.62 -2.80 -10.83
CA HIS A 15 24.49 -2.17 -10.14
C HIS A 15 23.88 -1.13 -11.07
N ARG A 16 22.68 -1.38 -11.60
CA ARG A 16 21.87 -0.29 -12.16
C ARG A 16 21.24 0.45 -10.99
N GLU A 17 21.43 1.76 -10.95
CA GLU A 17 20.83 2.61 -9.94
C GLU A 17 19.30 2.44 -9.98
N HIS A 18 18.73 2.00 -8.86
CA HIS A 18 17.30 1.79 -8.72
C HIS A 18 16.61 3.16 -8.72
N VAL A 19 16.09 3.58 -9.87
CA VAL A 19 15.17 4.72 -9.92
C VAL A 19 13.89 4.25 -9.25
N VAL A 20 13.78 4.46 -7.94
CA VAL A 20 12.55 4.29 -7.18
C VAL A 20 11.55 5.30 -7.74
N THR A 21 10.85 4.91 -8.79
CA THR A 21 9.81 5.73 -9.38
C THR A 21 8.69 5.76 -8.35
N ASN A 22 8.46 6.92 -7.77
CA ASN A 22 7.43 7.04 -6.74
C ASN A 22 6.06 6.97 -7.41
N VAL A 23 5.40 5.81 -7.34
CA VAL A 23 4.06 5.57 -7.90
C VAL A 23 3.05 6.64 -7.45
N ASN A 24 3.21 7.19 -6.24
CA ASN A 24 2.31 8.23 -5.74
C ASN A 24 2.43 9.55 -6.51
N VAL A 25 3.58 9.82 -7.15
CA VAL A 25 3.81 11.07 -7.91
C VAL A 25 3.18 10.95 -9.29
N ALA A 26 3.32 9.81 -9.97
CA ALA A 26 2.65 9.54 -11.24
C ALA A 26 1.11 9.55 -11.12
N PHE A 27 0.57 9.04 -10.00
CA PHE A 27 -0.88 8.99 -9.76
C PHE A 27 -1.49 10.31 -9.26
N ARG A 28 -0.66 11.32 -8.93
CA ARG A 28 -1.14 12.64 -8.47
C ARG A 28 -1.47 13.59 -9.61
N ASP A 29 -0.90 13.41 -10.79
CA ASP A 29 -0.89 14.43 -11.86
C ASP A 29 -2.13 14.42 -12.76
N THR A 30 -3.00 13.41 -12.64
CA THR A 30 -4.21 13.24 -13.48
C THR A 30 -5.53 13.47 -12.73
N ARG A 31 -5.50 14.03 -11.52
CA ARG A 31 -6.72 14.15 -10.69
C ARG A 31 -7.65 15.26 -11.17
N THR A 32 -8.80 14.86 -11.69
CA THR A 32 -9.91 15.78 -11.98
C THR A 32 -10.57 16.29 -10.69
N THR A 33 -11.25 17.43 -10.74
CA THR A 33 -11.97 18.01 -9.60
C THR A 33 -13.04 17.07 -9.04
N GLY A 34 -13.74 16.32 -9.90
CA GLY A 34 -14.71 15.31 -9.48
C GLY A 34 -14.10 14.17 -8.67
N GLN A 35 -12.92 13.69 -9.06
CA GLN A 35 -12.19 12.65 -8.32
C GLN A 35 -11.74 13.15 -6.94
N ARG A 36 -11.33 14.42 -6.81
CA ARG A 36 -10.98 15.00 -5.49
C ARG A 36 -12.17 15.04 -4.53
N VAL A 37 -13.37 15.34 -5.04
CA VAL A 37 -14.60 15.37 -4.25
C VAL A 37 -15.02 13.95 -3.86
N ALA A 38 -15.00 13.00 -4.79
CA ALA A 38 -15.30 11.60 -4.51
C ALA A 38 -14.39 11.01 -3.43
N ASP A 39 -13.08 11.31 -3.47
CA ASP A 39 -12.11 10.87 -2.48
C ASP A 39 -12.35 11.46 -1.09
N ALA A 40 -12.75 12.74 -1.04
CA ALA A 40 -13.07 13.41 0.21
C ALA A 40 -14.33 12.82 0.83
N VAL A 41 -15.37 12.60 0.01
CA VAL A 41 -16.63 11.97 0.45
C VAL A 41 -16.38 10.54 0.91
N ALA A 42 -15.63 9.74 0.17
CA ALA A 42 -15.34 8.36 0.55
C ALA A 42 -14.54 8.24 1.85
N ARG A 43 -13.60 9.16 2.11
CA ARG A 43 -12.87 9.21 3.38
C ARG A 43 -13.79 9.55 4.57
N ILE A 44 -14.80 10.38 4.35
CA ILE A 44 -15.79 10.72 5.37
C ILE A 44 -16.73 9.54 5.61
N VAL A 45 -17.29 8.97 4.54
CA VAL A 45 -18.28 7.87 4.60
C VAL A 45 -17.69 6.57 5.16
N GLY A 46 -16.39 6.31 4.96
CA GLY A 46 -15.71 5.10 5.45
C GLY A 46 -15.32 5.13 6.94
N GLY A 47 -15.63 6.20 7.68
CA GLY A 47 -15.18 6.39 9.06
C GLY A 47 -16.30 6.33 10.11
N TRP A 48 -15.92 5.96 11.33
CA TRP A 48 -16.76 6.09 12.54
C TRP A 48 -17.45 7.46 12.75
N PRO A 49 -16.82 8.62 12.47
CA PRO A 49 -17.50 9.91 12.67
C PRO A 49 -18.72 10.13 11.76
N PHE A 50 -18.78 9.51 10.57
CA PHE A 50 -19.94 9.62 9.68
C PHE A 50 -21.16 8.93 10.29
N ILE A 51 -20.99 7.71 10.81
CA ILE A 51 -22.07 6.96 11.46
C ILE A 51 -22.64 7.74 12.66
N ILE A 52 -21.77 8.34 13.47
CA ILE A 52 -22.19 9.16 14.62
C ILE A 52 -22.95 10.41 14.16
N CYS A 53 -22.43 11.15 13.18
CA CYS A 53 -23.08 12.34 12.65
C CYS A 53 -24.45 12.02 12.06
N GLN A 54 -24.55 10.95 11.24
CA GLN A 54 -25.79 10.50 10.64
C GLN A 54 -26.83 10.07 11.68
N SER A 55 -26.39 9.34 12.72
CA SER A 55 -27.26 8.93 13.83
C SER A 55 -27.80 10.13 14.61
N LEU A 56 -26.96 11.13 14.87
CA LEU A 56 -27.36 12.37 15.54
C LEU A 56 -28.33 13.19 14.70
N LEU A 57 -28.12 13.27 13.38
CA LEU A 57 -29.01 13.97 12.46
C LEU A 57 -30.40 13.33 12.47
N ILE A 58 -30.47 12.01 12.38
CA ILE A 58 -31.74 11.27 12.44
C ILE A 58 -32.42 11.48 13.81
N LEU A 59 -31.68 11.37 14.91
CA LEU A 59 -32.21 11.59 16.26
C LEU A 59 -32.75 13.02 16.43
N LEU A 60 -32.02 14.02 15.93
CA LEU A 60 -32.43 15.43 15.99
C LEU A 60 -33.66 15.69 15.14
N TRP A 61 -33.77 15.05 13.97
CA TRP A 61 -34.95 15.15 13.10
C TRP A 61 -36.19 14.54 13.76
N ILE A 62 -36.05 13.35 14.36
CA ILE A 62 -37.14 12.70 15.10
C ILE A 62 -37.55 13.55 16.30
N ALA A 63 -36.59 14.08 17.06
CA ALA A 63 -36.87 14.94 18.22
C ALA A 63 -37.57 16.24 17.82
N ALA A 64 -37.12 16.90 16.74
CA ALA A 64 -37.73 18.12 16.22
C ALA A 64 -39.17 17.88 15.74
N ASN A 65 -39.42 16.81 14.97
CA ASN A 65 -40.77 16.48 14.52
C ASN A 65 -41.67 16.03 15.67
N GLY A 66 -41.17 15.25 16.63
CA GLY A 66 -41.91 14.88 17.84
C GLY A 66 -42.29 16.10 18.68
N TYR A 67 -41.39 17.08 18.82
CA TYR A 67 -41.65 18.34 19.50
C TYR A 67 -42.71 19.19 18.77
N LEU A 68 -42.66 19.26 17.44
CA LEU A 68 -43.67 19.95 16.63
C LEU A 68 -45.05 19.30 16.74
N VAL A 69 -45.13 17.96 16.78
CA VAL A 69 -46.39 17.22 17.02
C VAL A 69 -46.94 17.47 18.43
N TYR A 70 -46.07 17.48 19.45
CA TYR A 70 -46.45 17.80 20.83
C TYR A 70 -47.00 19.23 20.97
N GLN A 71 -46.33 20.21 20.33
CA GLN A 71 -46.79 21.59 20.30
C GLN A 71 -48.11 21.76 19.53
N ALA A 72 -48.27 21.10 18.37
CA ALA A 72 -49.49 21.13 17.59
C ALA A 72 -50.70 20.54 18.35
N THR A 73 -50.46 19.54 19.23
CA THR A 73 -51.50 18.95 20.10
C THR A 73 -51.88 19.88 21.26
N THR A 74 -50.93 20.68 21.77
CA THR A 74 -51.14 21.55 22.93
C THR A 74 -51.69 22.93 22.55
N ASN A 75 -51.42 23.42 21.33
CA ASN A 75 -51.95 24.70 20.81
C ASN A 75 -52.44 24.54 19.35
N PRO A 76 -53.74 24.28 19.13
CA PRO A 76 -54.29 23.90 17.81
C PRO A 76 -54.47 25.08 16.82
N GLY A 77 -53.54 26.04 16.77
CA GLY A 77 -53.70 27.24 15.94
C GLY A 77 -52.45 27.82 15.27
N TYR A 78 -51.23 27.32 15.54
CA TYR A 78 -50.00 27.98 15.06
C TYR A 78 -49.00 27.11 14.31
N PHE A 79 -48.98 25.78 14.50
CA PHE A 79 -47.99 24.91 13.85
C PHE A 79 -48.64 23.78 13.06
N SER A 80 -48.42 23.78 11.75
CA SER A 80 -48.75 22.66 10.87
C SER A 80 -47.64 21.61 10.99
N VAL A 81 -48.01 20.35 11.20
CA VAL A 81 -47.05 19.24 11.29
C VAL A 81 -46.32 19.10 9.95
N TRP A 82 -45.00 19.29 9.95
CA TRP A 82 -44.18 19.30 8.72
C TRP A 82 -43.95 17.87 8.18
N ASP A 83 -43.69 16.90 9.05
CA ASP A 83 -43.48 15.49 8.67
C ASP A 83 -44.08 14.54 9.73
N PRO A 84 -45.40 14.25 9.67
CA PRO A 84 -46.06 13.31 10.58
C PRO A 84 -45.54 11.88 10.40
N TYR A 85 -45.64 11.06 11.46
CA TYR A 85 -45.39 9.62 11.36
C TYR A 85 -46.22 9.03 10.21
N PRO A 86 -45.62 8.37 9.19
CA PRO A 86 -44.37 7.60 9.19
C PRO A 86 -43.08 8.28 8.64
N TYR A 87 -42.94 9.61 8.68
CA TYR A 87 -41.75 10.37 8.24
C TYR A 87 -41.37 10.18 6.76
N ILE A 88 -42.26 10.55 5.84
CA ILE A 88 -42.08 10.32 4.39
C ILE A 88 -40.90 11.10 3.81
N LEU A 89 -40.66 12.31 4.30
CA LEU A 89 -39.57 13.16 3.80
C LEU A 89 -38.21 12.65 4.26
N LEU A 90 -38.09 12.24 5.53
CA LEU A 90 -36.88 11.60 6.04
C LEU A 90 -36.56 10.34 5.23
N ASN A 91 -37.57 9.51 4.97
CA ASN A 91 -37.39 8.28 4.18
C ASN A 91 -36.92 8.58 2.74
N LEU A 92 -37.50 9.59 2.09
CA LEU A 92 -37.10 10.01 0.75
C LEU A 92 -35.64 10.49 0.71
N VAL A 93 -35.22 11.29 1.68
CA VAL A 93 -33.84 11.80 1.75
C VAL A 93 -32.85 10.67 2.01
N LEU A 94 -33.14 9.78 2.98
CA LEU A 94 -32.26 8.65 3.32
C LEU A 94 -32.16 7.63 2.17
N SER A 95 -33.25 7.39 1.44
CA SER A 95 -33.21 6.50 0.27
C SER A 95 -32.37 7.09 -0.86
N LEU A 96 -32.48 8.39 -1.10
CA LEU A 96 -31.63 9.09 -2.07
C LEU A 96 -30.15 9.08 -1.63
N GLU A 97 -29.88 9.34 -0.36
CA GLU A 97 -28.54 9.31 0.22
C GLU A 97 -27.88 7.93 0.00
N SER A 98 -28.59 6.85 0.31
CA SER A 98 -28.09 5.48 0.12
C SER A 98 -27.84 5.15 -1.36
N ALA A 99 -28.73 5.60 -2.25
CA ALA A 99 -28.58 5.39 -3.69
C ALA A 99 -27.31 6.04 -4.27
N TYR A 100 -26.91 7.22 -3.77
CA TYR A 100 -25.66 7.87 -4.18
C TYR A 100 -24.43 7.35 -3.43
N ALA A 101 -24.58 6.90 -2.19
CA ALA A 101 -23.46 6.40 -1.38
C ALA A 101 -22.78 5.19 -2.04
N GLY A 102 -23.55 4.20 -2.53
CA GLY A 102 -23.02 2.98 -3.14
C GLY A 102 -22.05 3.24 -4.31
N PRO A 103 -22.46 3.96 -5.37
CA PRO A 103 -21.60 4.29 -6.50
C PRO A 103 -20.37 5.11 -6.12
N ILE A 104 -20.51 6.08 -5.19
CA ILE A 104 -19.37 6.90 -4.73
C ILE A 104 -18.34 6.02 -4.00
N ILE A 105 -18.81 5.12 -3.13
CA ILE A 105 -17.96 4.14 -2.44
C ILE A 105 -17.25 3.26 -3.48
N MET A 106 -17.98 2.73 -4.46
CA MET A 106 -17.42 1.86 -5.51
C MET A 106 -16.38 2.59 -6.37
N MET A 107 -16.61 3.86 -6.72
CA MET A 107 -15.63 4.68 -7.45
C MET A 107 -14.36 4.91 -6.63
N SER A 108 -14.49 5.14 -5.32
CA SER A 108 -13.33 5.27 -4.44
C SER A 108 -12.60 3.94 -4.25
N GLN A 109 -13.32 2.82 -4.18
CA GLN A 109 -12.74 1.47 -4.08
C GLN A 109 -11.96 1.12 -5.35
N ASN A 110 -12.58 1.21 -6.53
CA ASN A 110 -11.91 0.92 -7.80
C ASN A 110 -10.60 1.68 -7.98
N ARG A 111 -10.53 2.93 -7.48
CA ARG A 111 -9.33 3.75 -7.54
C ARG A 111 -8.25 3.33 -6.53
N GLN A 112 -8.65 2.92 -5.33
CA GLN A 112 -7.71 2.37 -4.35
C GLN A 112 -7.15 1.05 -4.86
N ASP A 113 -7.99 0.19 -5.44
CA ASP A 113 -7.57 -1.07 -6.04
C ASP A 113 -6.59 -0.86 -7.20
N GLU A 114 -6.81 0.16 -8.03
CA GLU A 114 -5.88 0.52 -9.10
C GLU A 114 -4.51 0.97 -8.56
N LYS A 115 -4.52 1.78 -7.50
CA LYS A 115 -3.29 2.20 -6.82
C LYS A 115 -2.56 1.00 -6.20
N ASP A 116 -3.29 0.13 -5.52
CA ASP A 116 -2.74 -1.05 -4.85
C ASP A 116 -2.18 -2.03 -5.88
N ARG A 117 -2.82 -2.18 -7.05
CA ARG A 117 -2.30 -2.95 -8.18
C ARG A 117 -0.97 -2.41 -8.69
N LEU A 118 -0.85 -1.09 -8.86
CA LEU A 118 0.40 -0.47 -9.32
C LEU A 118 1.52 -0.62 -8.29
N MET A 119 1.19 -0.51 -6.99
CA MET A 119 2.15 -0.77 -5.91
C MET A 119 2.61 -2.23 -5.92
N ALA A 120 1.68 -3.18 -6.05
CA ALA A 120 2.01 -4.60 -6.12
C ALA A 120 2.89 -4.94 -7.33
N GLU A 121 2.65 -4.33 -8.50
CA GLU A 121 3.51 -4.52 -9.67
C GLU A 121 4.93 -3.98 -9.42
N GLN A 122 5.07 -2.80 -8.81
CA GLN A 122 6.39 -2.28 -8.47
C GLN A 122 7.10 -3.19 -7.45
N ASP A 123 6.40 -3.63 -6.41
CA ASP A 123 6.96 -4.53 -5.40
C ASP A 123 7.40 -5.86 -6.03
N TYR A 124 6.64 -6.37 -7.00
CA TYR A 124 7.02 -7.55 -7.78
C TYR A 124 8.33 -7.35 -8.54
N GLN A 125 8.49 -6.23 -9.25
CA GLN A 125 9.73 -5.94 -10.00
C GLN A 125 10.95 -5.80 -9.07
N VAL A 126 10.77 -5.15 -7.92
CA VAL A 126 11.82 -5.05 -6.89
C VAL A 126 12.18 -6.44 -6.38
N ASN A 127 11.20 -7.30 -6.13
CA ASN A 127 11.43 -8.65 -5.62
C ASN A 127 12.19 -9.53 -6.63
N ILE A 128 11.85 -9.47 -7.93
CA ILE A 128 12.59 -10.18 -8.97
C ILE A 128 14.05 -9.70 -9.03
N THR A 129 14.26 -8.39 -8.94
CA THR A 129 15.63 -7.84 -8.97
C THR A 129 16.42 -8.25 -7.73
N ALA A 130 15.79 -8.22 -6.55
CA ALA A 130 16.41 -8.69 -5.31
C ALA A 130 16.77 -10.18 -5.39
N GLU A 131 15.93 -11.01 -6.02
CA GLU A 131 16.23 -12.42 -6.25
C GLU A 131 17.48 -12.60 -7.13
N GLU A 132 17.63 -11.80 -8.19
CA GLU A 132 18.83 -11.80 -9.03
C GLU A 132 20.08 -11.35 -8.28
N GLU A 133 19.99 -10.26 -7.51
CA GLU A 133 21.09 -9.76 -6.68
C GLU A 133 21.54 -10.82 -5.65
N ILE A 134 20.59 -11.51 -5.01
CA ILE A 134 20.87 -12.61 -4.09
C ILE A 134 21.58 -13.77 -4.81
N LYS A 135 21.13 -14.18 -6.01
CA LYS A 135 21.80 -15.24 -6.79
C LYS A 135 23.25 -14.89 -7.10
N VAL A 136 23.53 -13.64 -7.42
CA VAL A 136 24.89 -13.15 -7.68
C VAL A 136 25.74 -13.20 -6.42
N ILE A 137 25.19 -12.80 -5.27
CA ILE A 137 25.89 -12.91 -3.98
C ILE A 137 26.19 -14.38 -3.66
N MET A 138 25.24 -15.29 -3.84
CA MET A 138 25.47 -16.73 -3.62
C MET A 138 26.57 -17.27 -4.54
N ALA A 139 26.55 -16.91 -5.83
CA ALA A 139 27.59 -17.32 -6.77
C ALA A 139 28.96 -16.75 -6.37
N HIS A 140 29.01 -15.52 -5.87
CA HIS A 140 30.24 -14.93 -5.39
C HIS A 140 30.80 -15.63 -4.14
N LEU A 141 29.94 -15.99 -3.19
CA LEU A 141 30.32 -16.76 -2.00
C LEU A 141 30.88 -18.13 -2.38
N ALA A 142 30.20 -18.87 -3.26
CA ALA A 142 30.70 -20.15 -3.76
C ALA A 142 32.06 -20.02 -4.45
N HIS A 143 32.27 -18.94 -5.21
CA HIS A 143 33.56 -18.67 -5.81
C HIS A 143 34.65 -18.34 -4.79
N GLN A 144 34.32 -17.62 -3.71
CA GLN A 144 35.26 -17.38 -2.61
C GLN A 144 35.65 -18.67 -1.90
N ASP A 145 34.70 -19.59 -1.69
CA ASP A 145 34.96 -20.90 -1.07
C ASP A 145 35.98 -21.71 -1.90
N GLU A 146 35.83 -21.74 -3.23
CA GLU A 146 36.80 -22.39 -4.14
C GLU A 146 38.20 -21.80 -4.01
N LEU A 147 38.31 -20.47 -3.96
CA LEU A 147 39.60 -19.78 -3.82
C LEU A 147 40.26 -20.06 -2.46
N ILE A 148 39.47 -20.11 -1.39
CA ILE A 148 39.96 -20.45 -0.04
C ILE A 148 40.52 -21.88 -0.05
N LEU A 149 39.79 -22.84 -0.62
CA LEU A 149 40.26 -24.23 -0.73
C LEU A 149 41.55 -24.33 -1.57
N GLU A 150 41.65 -23.59 -2.67
CA GLU A 150 42.87 -23.56 -3.49
C GLU A 150 44.07 -22.99 -2.71
N ILE A 151 43.87 -21.93 -1.94
CA ILE A 151 44.91 -21.34 -1.09
C ILE A 151 45.36 -22.34 -0.02
N LEU A 152 44.41 -23.01 0.66
CA LEU A 152 44.71 -24.01 1.67
C LEU A 152 45.52 -25.17 1.09
N ALA A 153 45.13 -25.71 -0.06
CA ALA A 153 45.87 -26.78 -0.73
C ALA A 153 47.31 -26.37 -1.10
N ARG A 154 47.51 -25.12 -1.55
CA ARG A 154 48.86 -24.59 -1.81
C ARG A 154 49.70 -24.45 -0.56
N LEU A 155 49.12 -23.98 0.54
CA LEU A 155 49.80 -23.86 1.83
C LEU A 155 50.24 -25.23 2.37
N GLU A 156 49.38 -26.24 2.25
CA GLU A 156 49.73 -27.62 2.64
C GLU A 156 50.88 -28.17 1.80
N ALA A 157 50.86 -27.94 0.48
CA ALA A 157 51.94 -28.36 -0.42
C ALA A 157 53.28 -27.68 -0.07
N PHE A 158 53.26 -26.38 0.23
CA PHE A 158 54.46 -25.67 0.71
C PHE A 158 54.98 -26.25 2.02
N ARG A 159 54.09 -26.53 2.98
CA ARG A 159 54.47 -27.12 4.27
C ARG A 159 55.08 -28.52 4.11
N GLN A 160 54.56 -29.33 3.19
CA GLN A 160 55.11 -30.66 2.90
C GLN A 160 56.48 -30.58 2.21
N ALA A 161 56.69 -29.61 1.32
CA ALA A 161 57.99 -29.37 0.70
C ALA A 161 59.05 -28.94 1.72
N GLU A 162 58.67 -28.09 2.68
CA GLU A 162 59.55 -27.67 3.77
C GLU A 162 59.90 -28.83 4.70
N ALA A 163 58.90 -29.65 5.09
CA ALA A 163 59.13 -30.83 5.93
C ALA A 163 59.96 -31.93 5.24
N SER A 164 59.94 -32.02 3.90
CA SER A 164 60.78 -32.98 3.17
C SER A 164 62.21 -32.49 2.97
N ALA A 165 62.43 -31.16 2.91
CA ALA A 165 63.76 -30.57 2.90
C ALA A 165 64.45 -30.73 4.27
N ASP A 166 63.72 -30.54 5.37
CA ASP A 166 64.24 -30.66 6.74
C ASP A 166 64.60 -32.10 7.15
N ASN A 167 63.98 -33.11 6.52
CA ASN A 167 64.31 -34.53 6.75
C ASN A 167 65.45 -35.05 5.85
N ALA A 168 65.95 -34.23 4.91
CA ALA A 168 67.01 -34.60 3.97
C ALA A 168 68.39 -34.02 4.34
N GLU A 169 68.46 -33.12 5.32
CA GLU A 169 69.69 -32.71 6.04
C GLU A 169 69.96 -33.61 7.25
#